data_AF-A0A8T0CWH4-F1
#
_entry.id   AF-A0A8T0CWH4-F1
#
_cell.length_a   1.000
_cell.length_b   1.000
_cell.length_c   1.000
_cell.angle_alpha   90.00
_cell.angle_beta   90.00
_cell.angle_gamma   90.00
#
_symmetry.space_group_name_H-M   'P 1'
#
loop_
_entity.id
_entity.type
_entity.pdbx_description
1 polymer ?
#
loop_
_entity_poly.entity_id
_entity_poly.type
_entity_poly.pdbx_seq_one_letter_code
_entity_poly.pdbx_strand_id
1 'polypeptide(L)'
;MRPANSEGGVGVVGATDTRGKHRIQAELKRLEQESRFLEEELEQLEKMEKASVACMELLAHVEAKPDPLLPVTTSPLNPLWDRWFEGPQDSKRCSCWIL
;
A
#
# COMPACT_ATOMS: atom_id res chain seq x y z
N MET A 1 -40.03 -60.43 -34.01
CA MET A 1 -39.25 -60.23 -32.78
C MET A 1 -38.30 -59.05 -33.00
N ARG A 2 -38.36 -58.02 -32.12
CA ARG A 2 -37.36 -56.94 -32.03
C ARG A 2 -36.59 -57.15 -30.72
N PRO A 3 -35.26 -56.90 -30.64
CA PRO A 3 -34.63 -56.63 -29.37
C PRO A 3 -34.59 -55.11 -29.13
N ALA A 4 -34.99 -54.71 -27.94
CA ALA A 4 -34.61 -53.45 -27.32
C ALA A 4 -33.22 -53.63 -26.70
N ASN A 5 -32.34 -52.63 -26.77
CA ASN A 5 -31.31 -52.47 -25.75
C ASN A 5 -30.77 -51.03 -25.62
N SER A 6 -30.79 -50.60 -24.36
CA SER A 6 -29.87 -49.74 -23.62
C SER A 6 -29.62 -48.29 -24.04
N GLU A 7 -30.13 -47.45 -23.14
CA GLU A 7 -29.66 -46.14 -22.74
C GLU A 7 -28.14 -46.08 -22.57
N GLY A 8 -27.54 -44.98 -23.04
CA GLY A 8 -26.16 -44.62 -22.77
C GLY A 8 -26.00 -43.13 -22.99
N GLY A 9 -26.06 -42.37 -21.89
CA GLY A 9 -26.08 -40.92 -21.88
C GLY A 9 -24.92 -40.31 -22.65
N VAL A 10 -25.23 -39.41 -23.58
CA VAL A 10 -24.25 -38.54 -24.21
C VAL A 10 -24.41 -37.14 -23.63
N GLY A 11 -23.59 -36.88 -22.61
CA GLY A 11 -22.87 -35.63 -22.47
C GLY A 11 -23.67 -34.40 -22.04
N VAL A 12 -23.78 -34.23 -20.73
CA VAL A 12 -23.74 -32.89 -20.11
C VAL A 12 -22.35 -32.28 -20.37
N VAL A 13 -22.11 -31.76 -21.57
CA VAL A 13 -20.83 -31.10 -21.94
C VAL A 13 -20.99 -29.58 -22.06
N GLY A 14 -22.22 -29.04 -22.02
CA GLY A 14 -22.46 -27.61 -22.24
C GLY A 14 -22.32 -26.69 -21.01
N ALA A 15 -22.40 -27.22 -19.78
CA ALA A 15 -22.56 -26.37 -18.59
C ALA A 15 -21.26 -26.16 -17.77
N THR A 16 -20.20 -26.94 -18.03
CA THR A 16 -18.98 -26.93 -17.21
C THR A 16 -17.82 -26.13 -17.82
N ASP A 17 -17.88 -25.80 -19.11
CA ASP A 17 -16.80 -25.08 -19.81
C ASP A 17 -16.84 -23.54 -19.62
N THR A 18 -18.01 -22.97 -19.35
CA THR A 18 -18.16 -21.52 -19.21
C THR A 18 -17.47 -20.98 -17.95
N ARG A 19 -17.52 -21.72 -16.83
CA ARG A 19 -16.88 -21.32 -15.57
C ARG A 19 -15.35 -21.27 -15.68
N GLY A 20 -14.76 -22.23 -16.39
CA GLY A 20 -13.33 -22.24 -16.68
C GLY A 20 -12.92 -21.06 -17.56
N LYS A 21 -13.70 -20.80 -18.61
CA LYS A 21 -13.51 -19.67 -19.53
C LYS A 21 -13.58 -18.31 -18.81
N HIS A 22 -14.56 -18.11 -17.92
CA HIS A 22 -14.66 -16.87 -17.14
C HIS A 22 -13.45 -16.66 -16.21
N ARG A 23 -12.96 -17.74 -15.58
CA ARG A 23 -11.74 -17.67 -14.76
C ARG A 23 -10.53 -17.27 -15.58
N ILE A 24 -10.32 -17.91 -16.74
CA ILE A 24 -9.20 -17.58 -17.63
C ILE A 24 -9.31 -16.13 -18.13
N GLN A 25 -10.51 -15.68 -18.49
CA GLN A 25 -10.73 -14.31 -18.94
C GLN A 25 -10.48 -13.28 -17.83
N ALA A 26 -10.82 -13.59 -16.58
CA ALA A 26 -10.55 -12.71 -15.44
C ALA A 26 -9.04 -12.58 -15.18
N GLU A 27 -8.30 -13.69 -15.20
CA GLU A 27 -6.83 -13.66 -15.07
C GLU A 27 -6.17 -12.90 -16.22
N LEU A 28 -6.64 -13.10 -17.45
CA LEU A 28 -6.13 -12.40 -18.62
C LEU A 28 -6.35 -10.89 -18.50
N LYS A 29 -7.56 -10.44 -18.12
CA LYS A 29 -7.83 -9.03 -17.87
C LYS A 29 -6.98 -8.44 -16.75
N ARG A 30 -6.73 -9.22 -15.69
CA ARG A 30 -5.87 -8.81 -14.57
C ARG A 30 -4.44 -8.57 -15.06
N LEU A 31 -3.90 -9.51 -15.85
CA LEU A 31 -2.55 -9.41 -16.42
C LEU A 31 -2.44 -8.27 -17.43
N GLU A 32 -3.45 -8.06 -18.29
CA GLU A 32 -3.48 -6.91 -19.21
C GLU A 32 -3.46 -5.58 -18.45
N GLN A 33 -4.18 -5.49 -17.34
CA GLN A 33 -4.18 -4.30 -16.51
C GLN A 33 -2.85 -4.08 -15.79
N GLU A 34 -2.22 -5.15 -15.28
CA GLU A 34 -0.90 -5.11 -14.68
C GLU A 34 0.18 -4.67 -15.70
N SER A 35 0.12 -5.20 -16.93
CA SER A 35 0.99 -4.79 -18.03
C SER A 35 0.86 -3.31 -18.34
N ARG A 36 -0.37 -2.81 -18.45
CA ARG A 36 -0.63 -1.38 -18.68
C ARG A 36 -0.08 -0.50 -17.56
N PHE A 37 -0.27 -0.89 -16.30
CA PHE A 37 0.27 -0.11 -15.19
C PHE A 37 1.80 -0.06 -15.21
N LEU A 38 2.46 -1.18 -15.50
CA LEU A 38 3.92 -1.21 -15.61
C LEU A 38 4.43 -0.35 -16.78
N GLU A 39 3.73 -0.33 -17.91
CA GLU A 39 4.06 0.55 -19.05
C GLU A 39 3.92 2.04 -18.66
N GLU A 40 2.84 2.40 -17.97
CA GLU A 40 2.60 3.76 -17.47
C GLU A 40 3.65 4.18 -16.41
N GLU A 41 4.06 3.27 -15.52
CA GLU A 41 5.12 3.51 -14.54
C GLU A 41 6.50 3.69 -15.20
N LEU A 42 6.82 2.87 -16.21
CA LEU A 42 8.06 3.02 -16.98
C LEU A 42 8.14 4.37 -17.69
N GLU A 43 7.04 4.83 -18.30
CA GLU A 43 6.97 6.15 -18.93
C GLU A 43 7.20 7.28 -17.92
N GLN A 44 6.69 7.14 -16.68
CA GLN A 44 6.94 8.09 -15.60
C GLN A 44 8.40 8.07 -15.14
N LEU A 45 8.99 6.88 -15.00
CA LEU A 45 10.39 6.72 -14.59
C LEU A 45 11.35 7.34 -15.62
N GLU A 46 11.06 7.24 -16.92
CA GLU A 46 11.88 7.87 -17.97
C GLU A 46 11.88 9.40 -17.89
N LYS A 47 10.76 9.99 -17.43
CA LYS A 47 10.62 11.44 -17.26
C LYS A 47 11.16 11.93 -15.91
N MET A 48 11.43 11.03 -14.97
CA MET A 48 11.88 11.39 -13.63
C MET A 48 13.35 11.81 -13.65
N GLU A 49 13.66 12.82 -12.85
CA GLU A 49 15.03 13.29 -12.67
C GLU A 49 15.88 12.31 -11.84
N LYS A 50 17.20 12.54 -11.83
CA LYS A 50 18.11 11.74 -11.01
C LYS A 50 17.77 11.93 -9.54
N ALA A 51 17.79 10.84 -8.78
CA ALA A 51 17.62 10.87 -7.33
C ALA A 51 18.58 11.85 -6.63
N SER A 52 19.79 12.05 -7.18
CA SER A 52 20.75 13.04 -6.65
C SER A 52 20.19 14.47 -6.64
N VAL A 53 19.40 14.86 -7.64
CA VAL A 53 18.80 16.20 -7.75
C VAL A 53 17.74 16.37 -6.65
N ALA A 54 16.76 15.48 -6.60
CA ALA A 54 15.74 15.46 -5.56
C ALA A 54 16.34 15.42 -4.14
N CYS A 55 17.40 14.64 -3.91
CA CYS A 55 18.10 14.60 -2.62
C CYS A 55 18.76 15.94 -2.27
N MET A 56 19.37 16.63 -3.24
CA MET A 56 19.99 17.94 -3.00
C MET A 56 18.93 19.00 -2.70
N GLU A 57 17.81 19.00 -3.42
CA GLU A 57 16.69 19.90 -3.15
C GLU A 57 16.10 19.67 -1.75
N LEU A 58 15.90 18.40 -1.39
CA LEU A 58 15.44 18.03 -0.05
C LEU A 58 16.39 18.55 1.04
N LEU A 59 17.70 18.35 0.87
CA LEU A 59 18.70 18.86 1.81
C LEU A 59 18.62 20.39 1.94
N ALA A 60 18.54 21.10 0.82
CA ALA A 60 18.41 22.56 0.81
C ALA A 60 17.15 23.02 1.58
N HIS A 61 16.03 22.30 1.44
CA HIS A 61 14.81 22.60 2.18
C HIS A 61 14.92 22.33 3.68
N VAL A 62 15.53 21.21 4.07
CA VAL A 62 15.73 20.84 5.48
C VAL A 62 16.70 21.80 6.17
N GLU A 63 17.72 22.28 5.47
CA GLU A 63 18.72 23.21 6.01
C GLU A 63 18.23 24.67 6.06
N ALA A 64 17.25 25.05 5.22
CA ALA A 64 16.78 26.43 5.11
C ALA A 64 16.17 26.98 6.41
N LYS A 65 15.52 26.14 7.21
CA LYS A 65 14.95 26.54 8.50
C LYS A 65 15.17 25.42 9.53
N PRO A 66 15.85 25.71 10.63
CA PRO A 66 16.16 24.67 11.60
C PRO A 66 14.89 24.31 12.39
N ASP A 67 14.66 23.01 12.56
CA ASP A 67 13.49 22.47 13.23
C ASP A 67 13.57 22.72 14.76
N PRO A 68 12.60 23.42 15.37
CA PRO A 68 12.60 23.71 16.80
C PRO A 68 12.56 22.48 17.72
N LEU A 69 12.26 21.30 17.16
CA LEU A 69 12.28 20.03 17.88
C LEU A 69 13.65 19.34 17.87
N LEU A 70 14.58 19.80 17.03
CA LEU A 70 15.88 19.17 16.93
C LEU A 70 16.87 19.82 17.89
N PRO A 71 17.72 19.03 18.58
CA PRO A 71 18.69 19.52 19.57
C PRO A 71 19.67 20.58 19.04
N VAL A 72 19.83 20.65 17.72
CA VAL A 72 20.71 21.60 17.01
C VAL A 72 20.14 23.02 17.01
N THR A 73 18.84 23.22 17.25
CA THR A 73 18.27 24.57 17.39
C THR A 73 18.64 25.18 18.73
N THR A 74 19.53 26.17 18.71
CA THR A 74 19.85 27.03 19.87
C THR A 74 18.74 28.08 20.06
N SER A 75 17.49 27.65 20.14
CA SER A 75 16.36 28.52 20.50
C SER A 75 16.10 28.39 22.00
N PRO A 76 15.67 29.45 22.71
CA PRO A 76 15.23 29.30 24.09
C PRO A 76 14.19 28.19 24.19
N LEU A 77 14.44 27.20 25.05
CA LEU A 77 13.48 26.14 25.37
C LEU A 77 12.15 26.80 25.71
N ASN A 78 11.12 26.55 24.90
CA ASN A 78 9.81 27.11 25.12
C ASN A 78 9.10 26.23 26.18
N PRO A 79 8.85 26.73 27.40
CA PRO A 79 8.31 25.92 28.50
C PRO A 79 6.91 25.36 28.22
N LEU A 80 6.21 25.86 27.20
CA LEU A 80 4.92 25.33 26.77
C LEU A 80 5.03 23.96 26.07
N TRP A 81 6.23 23.56 25.67
CA TRP A 81 6.51 22.28 25.00
C TRP A 81 6.59 21.13 26.00
N ASP A 82 6.93 21.41 27.27
CA ASP A 82 6.98 20.42 28.35
C ASP A 82 5.62 19.71 28.54
N ARG A 83 4.51 20.42 28.26
CA ARG A 83 3.15 19.85 28.26
C ARG A 83 2.97 18.70 27.25
N TRP A 84 3.72 18.70 26.15
CA TRP A 84 3.59 17.71 25.07
C TRP A 84 4.71 16.65 25.12
N PHE A 85 5.91 17.02 25.58
CA PHE A 85 7.09 16.15 25.55
C PHE A 85 7.48 15.54 26.90
N GLU A 86 7.11 16.13 28.04
CA GLU A 86 7.45 15.58 29.37
C GLU A 86 6.39 14.63 29.95
N GLY A 87 5.35 14.31 29.18
CA GLY A 87 4.25 13.48 29.66
C GLY A 87 3.46 14.16 30.80
N PRO A 88 2.46 13.48 31.39
CA PRO A 88 1.66 14.07 32.45
C PRO A 88 2.53 14.49 33.65
N GLN A 89 2.63 15.80 33.88
CA GLN A 89 3.31 16.42 35.03
C GLN A 89 2.57 16.21 36.36
N ASP A 90 1.46 15.49 36.33
CA ASP A 90 0.71 15.18 37.53
C ASP A 90 1.54 14.24 38.39
N SER A 91 2.11 14.81 39.45
CA SER A 91 2.80 14.18 40.56
C SER A 91 1.90 13.25 41.39
N LYS A 92 0.91 12.62 40.76
CA LYS A 92 0.10 11.54 41.27
C LYS A 92 -0.08 10.52 40.15
N ARG A 93 0.96 9.72 39.89
CA ARG A 93 0.73 8.37 39.36
C ARG A 93 -0.33 7.73 40.26
N CYS A 94 -1.54 7.56 39.74
CA CYS A 94 -2.52 6.72 40.41
C CYS A 94 -1.86 5.37 40.65
N SER A 95 -1.77 4.94 41.90
CA SER A 95 -1.30 3.60 42.29
C SER A 95 -2.36 2.53 42.03
N CYS A 96 -3.22 2.74 41.03
CA CYS A 96 -4.24 1.78 40.68
C CYS A 96 -3.59 0.59 39.99
N TRP A 97 -3.70 -0.57 40.62
CA TRP A 97 -3.40 -1.84 39.98
C TRP A 97 -4.55 -2.15 39.04
N ILE A 98 -4.24 -2.35 37.76
CA ILE A 98 -5.20 -2.89 36.80
C ILE A 98 -5.45 -4.34 37.22
N LEU A 99 -6.68 -4.62 37.65
CA LEU A 99 -7.20 -5.98 37.85
C LEU A 99 -7.82 -6.48 36.54
#